data_AF-A0A246RI69-F1
#
_entry.id   AF-A0A246RI69-F1
#
_cell.length_a   1.000
_cell.length_b   1.000
_cell.length_c   1.000
_cell.angle_alpha   90.00
_cell.angle_beta   90.00
_cell.angle_gamma   90.00
#
_symmetry.space_group_name_H-M   'P 1'
#
loop_
_entity.id
_entity.type
_entity.pdbx_description
1 polymer ?
#
loop_
_entity_poly.entity_id
_entity_poly.type
_entity_poly.pdbx_seq_one_letter_code
_entity_poly.pdbx_strand_id
1 'polypeptide(L)'
;MTQSPAVRPSGPSGPVRIGERAARTLVAELARRNDPKAALLVGAVPGAAVLAAAIDALLPGDTLTVVPDPTTDAATLRDHVTAQGRWVADRVRVVDSLAEADAAELVIAAEPFTGTGEQTRDAIDGLTKYLTDGAVLSVAAPVFRTEGAAAELDRHGVLHGVRSDLVLRNSPPVRVHHLRFTPASAASAARLAPAYRPSSVPLTRGMHIDSNGVAAAGIALGLAAVARVARPKSKLWLVPALAAAPVAAFFRDPQRDVPEDPSAVVAAADGQVLSVQRLHDERFGDGEWLRIAVFLSVLDVHVNRSPVAGKVVDYFVADGGFVNAMKPDAEHNVAAYTVLDTAHGTVVVAQRTGLIARRIVQRAPVGALLARGERFGLIRFGSRTDVYLPADAAAPLVGPGDKVVGGSSVIARWS
;
A
#
# COMPACT_ATOMS: atom_id res chain seq x y z
N MET A 1 -46.51 -2.91 14.75
CA MET A 1 -45.08 -2.56 14.61
C MET A 1 -44.26 -3.65 15.29
N THR A 2 -43.87 -4.65 14.52
CA THR A 2 -43.05 -5.79 14.96
C THR A 2 -41.58 -5.35 15.02
N GLN A 3 -41.01 -5.32 16.23
CA GLN A 3 -39.57 -5.13 16.40
C GLN A 3 -38.83 -6.32 15.76
N SER A 4 -37.96 -6.03 14.80
CA SER A 4 -37.01 -7.02 14.28
C SER A 4 -36.05 -7.42 15.42
N PRO A 5 -35.71 -8.70 15.57
CA PRO A 5 -34.77 -9.13 16.58
C PRO A 5 -33.36 -8.61 16.25
N ALA A 6 -32.71 -7.99 17.24
CA ALA A 6 -31.34 -7.53 17.15
C ALA A 6 -30.42 -8.68 16.71
N VAL A 7 -29.81 -8.52 15.54
CA VAL A 7 -28.76 -9.42 15.05
C VAL A 7 -27.59 -9.29 16.02
N ARG A 8 -27.27 -10.36 16.75
CA ARG A 8 -26.06 -10.39 17.59
C ARG A 8 -24.84 -10.23 16.68
N PRO A 9 -23.90 -9.31 16.96
CA PRO A 9 -22.66 -9.22 16.22
C PRO A 9 -21.84 -10.50 16.47
N SER A 10 -21.80 -11.39 15.49
CA SER A 10 -21.00 -12.62 15.50
C SER A 10 -19.54 -12.31 15.18
N GLY A 11 -18.82 -11.76 16.17
CA GLY A 11 -17.36 -11.65 16.15
C GLY A 11 -16.74 -12.42 17.31
N PRO A 12 -15.51 -12.97 17.19
CA PRO A 12 -14.83 -13.62 18.30
C PRO A 12 -14.68 -12.64 19.49
N SER A 13 -15.16 -13.05 20.67
CA SER A 13 -15.28 -12.23 21.88
C SER A 13 -14.03 -12.28 22.77
N GLY A 14 -12.85 -12.09 22.18
CA GLY A 14 -11.58 -11.97 22.90
C GLY A 14 -10.99 -10.55 22.81
N PRO A 15 -10.07 -10.17 23.72
CA PRO A 15 -9.34 -8.91 23.59
C PRO A 15 -8.57 -8.89 22.27
N VAL A 16 -8.75 -7.83 21.47
CA VAL A 16 -8.07 -7.68 20.19
C VAL A 16 -6.63 -7.31 20.47
N ARG A 17 -5.69 -8.18 20.12
CA ARG A 17 -4.26 -7.92 20.28
C ARG A 17 -3.60 -7.66 18.95
N ILE A 18 -2.67 -6.71 18.93
CA ILE A 18 -1.84 -6.43 17.75
C ILE A 18 -0.61 -7.35 17.81
N GLY A 19 -0.54 -8.32 16.89
CA GLY A 19 0.64 -9.14 16.68
C GLY A 19 1.70 -8.46 15.81
N GLU A 20 2.88 -9.06 15.71
CA GLU A 20 4.05 -8.49 15.00
C GLU A 20 3.76 -8.00 13.57
N ARG A 21 2.95 -8.75 12.80
CA ARG A 21 2.63 -8.35 11.41
C ARG A 21 1.74 -7.12 11.35
N ALA A 22 0.79 -7.00 12.29
CA ALA A 22 -0.08 -5.84 12.38
C ALA A 22 0.71 -4.64 12.94
N ALA A 23 1.60 -4.87 13.90
CA ALA A 23 2.54 -3.87 14.40
C ALA A 23 3.43 -3.30 13.29
N ARG A 24 4.10 -4.15 12.49
CA ARG A 24 4.90 -3.72 11.32
C ARG A 24 4.09 -2.94 10.30
N THR A 25 2.79 -3.24 10.17
CA THR A 25 1.89 -2.48 9.29
C THR A 25 1.56 -1.11 9.88
N LEU A 26 1.25 -1.02 11.18
CA LEU A 26 0.99 0.25 11.87
C LEU A 26 2.17 1.22 11.77
N VAL A 27 3.39 0.71 11.94
CA VAL A 27 4.62 1.51 11.88
C VAL A 27 5.18 1.63 10.45
N ALA A 28 4.48 1.14 9.41
CA ALA A 28 5.02 1.09 8.06
C ALA A 28 5.36 2.47 7.48
N GLU A 29 4.62 3.51 7.87
CA GLU A 29 4.87 4.89 7.44
C GLU A 29 6.07 5.53 8.18
N LEU A 30 6.37 5.05 9.40
CA LEU A 30 7.61 5.38 10.11
C LEU A 30 8.80 4.70 9.42
N ALA A 31 8.73 3.38 9.24
CA ALA A 31 9.84 2.58 8.72
C ALA A 31 10.26 2.92 7.27
N ARG A 32 9.37 3.56 6.50
CA ARG A 32 9.63 3.88 5.09
C ARG A 32 10.17 5.29 4.85
N ARG A 33 10.26 6.15 5.87
CA ARG A 33 10.81 7.50 5.72
C ARG A 33 12.30 7.49 6.07
N ASN A 34 13.13 7.93 5.13
CA ASN A 34 14.59 7.87 5.29
C ASN A 34 15.19 9.13 5.92
N ASP A 35 14.40 10.21 6.05
CA ASP A 35 14.77 11.45 6.71
C ASP A 35 14.52 11.42 8.23
N PRO A 36 15.28 12.20 9.02
CA PRO A 36 14.99 12.44 10.43
C PRO A 36 13.55 12.91 10.61
N LYS A 37 12.80 12.24 11.48
CA LYS A 37 11.38 12.52 11.71
C LYS A 37 10.99 12.37 13.17
N ALA A 38 9.96 13.10 13.56
CA ALA A 38 9.31 12.94 14.87
C ALA A 38 8.09 12.04 14.76
N ALA A 39 8.00 11.05 15.65
CA ALA A 39 6.86 10.16 15.78
C ALA A 39 6.28 10.16 17.19
N LEU A 40 4.98 9.94 17.29
CA LEU A 40 4.21 9.84 18.52
C LEU A 40 3.50 8.48 18.56
N LEU A 41 3.82 7.65 19.54
CA LEU A 41 3.16 6.38 19.81
C LEU A 41 2.27 6.51 21.04
N VAL A 42 0.97 6.30 20.87
CA VAL A 42 -0.04 6.48 21.93
C VAL A 42 -0.62 5.14 22.37
N GLY A 43 -0.72 4.93 23.68
CA GLY A 43 -1.30 3.72 24.27
C GLY A 43 -0.32 2.55 24.32
N ALA A 44 0.97 2.82 24.49
CA ALA A 44 1.98 1.76 24.51
C ALA A 44 2.04 1.05 25.87
N VAL A 45 2.29 -0.26 25.85
CA VAL A 45 2.60 -1.06 27.04
C VAL A 45 3.96 -1.75 26.89
N PRO A 46 4.69 -2.03 28.00
CA PRO A 46 5.92 -2.80 27.95
C PRO A 46 5.72 -4.15 27.23
N GLY A 47 6.59 -4.47 26.28
CA GLY A 47 6.51 -5.70 25.50
C GLY A 47 5.42 -5.74 24.42
N ALA A 48 4.68 -4.65 24.18
CA ALA A 48 3.77 -4.56 23.03
C ALA A 48 4.54 -4.68 21.71
N ALA A 49 4.01 -5.47 20.78
CA ALA A 49 4.62 -5.65 19.46
C ALA A 49 4.73 -4.32 18.68
N VAL A 50 3.82 -3.37 18.90
CA VAL A 50 3.85 -2.05 18.25
C VAL A 50 5.00 -1.20 18.77
N LEU A 51 5.26 -1.20 20.08
CA LEU A 51 6.39 -0.49 20.67
C LEU A 51 7.72 -1.05 20.15
N ALA A 52 7.87 -2.38 20.16
CA ALA A 52 9.05 -3.03 19.60
C ALA A 52 9.25 -2.68 18.12
N ALA A 53 8.18 -2.80 17.31
CA ALA A 53 8.25 -2.47 15.89
C ALA A 53 8.55 -1.00 15.62
N ALA A 54 8.06 -0.08 16.47
CA ALA A 54 8.34 1.34 16.34
C ALA A 54 9.81 1.66 16.66
N ILE A 55 10.37 1.06 17.73
CA ILE A 55 11.78 1.21 18.10
C ILE A 55 12.69 0.61 17.02
N ASP A 56 12.38 -0.59 16.52
CA ASP A 56 13.12 -1.26 15.45
C ASP A 56 13.12 -0.46 14.13
N ALA A 57 12.12 0.40 13.93
CA ALA A 57 11.98 1.23 12.73
C ALA A 57 12.73 2.57 12.82
N LEU A 58 13.29 2.94 13.98
CA LEU A 58 13.98 4.22 14.14
C LEU A 58 15.31 4.23 13.39
N LEU A 59 15.57 5.34 12.70
CA LEU A 59 16.81 5.66 12.03
C LEU A 59 17.60 6.72 12.82
N PRO A 60 18.90 6.92 12.50
CA PRO A 60 19.65 8.05 13.05
C PRO A 60 18.96 9.39 12.77
N GLY A 61 18.71 10.18 13.81
CA GLY A 61 18.03 11.47 13.73
C GLY A 61 16.53 11.42 14.06
N ASP A 62 15.93 10.23 14.10
CA ASP A 62 14.53 10.09 14.49
C ASP A 62 14.32 10.32 15.99
N THR A 63 13.14 10.84 16.34
CA THR A 63 12.66 10.95 17.70
C THR A 63 11.31 10.26 17.84
N LEU A 64 11.12 9.54 18.95
CA LEU A 64 9.88 8.85 19.27
C LEU A 64 9.38 9.30 20.64
N THR A 65 8.26 9.98 20.68
CA THR A 65 7.54 10.24 21.93
C THR A 65 6.55 9.11 22.17
N VAL A 66 6.55 8.54 23.37
CA VAL A 66 5.69 7.41 23.75
C VAL A 66 4.80 7.81 24.92
N VAL A 67 3.49 7.64 24.73
CA VAL A 67 2.48 7.84 25.77
C VAL A 67 1.99 6.45 26.22
N PRO A 68 2.04 6.11 27.52
CA PRO A 68 1.56 4.82 28.00
C PRO A 68 0.05 4.64 27.79
N ASP A 69 -0.42 3.39 27.82
CA ASP A 69 -1.85 3.14 27.97
C ASP A 69 -2.37 3.60 29.36
N PRO A 70 -3.69 3.76 29.55
CA PRO A 70 -4.24 4.20 30.84
C PRO A 70 -4.00 3.24 32.02
N THR A 71 -3.51 2.02 31.77
CA THR A 71 -3.27 0.98 32.77
C THR A 71 -1.80 0.82 33.13
N THR A 72 -0.91 1.50 32.40
CA THR A 72 0.53 1.37 32.48
C THR A 72 1.12 2.64 33.09
N ASP A 73 1.91 2.44 34.15
CA ASP A 73 2.69 3.53 34.73
C ASP A 73 3.84 3.96 33.81
N ALA A 74 4.00 5.26 33.62
CA ALA A 74 5.01 5.83 32.75
C ALA A 74 6.44 5.50 33.22
N ALA A 75 6.69 5.35 34.52
CA ALA A 75 8.02 4.96 35.01
C ALA A 75 8.37 3.53 34.59
N THR A 76 7.41 2.61 34.67
CA THR A 76 7.60 1.23 34.17
C THR A 76 7.95 1.21 32.68
N LEU A 77 7.28 2.05 31.88
CA LEU A 77 7.56 2.15 30.45
C LEU A 77 8.92 2.81 30.18
N ARG A 78 9.31 3.83 30.95
CA ARG A 78 10.65 4.46 30.91
C ARG A 78 11.75 3.45 31.20
N ASP A 79 11.58 2.61 32.21
CA ASP A 79 12.54 1.57 32.58
C ASP A 79 12.68 0.54 31.46
N HIS A 80 11.56 0.11 30.86
CA HIS A 80 11.56 -0.80 29.72
C HIS A 80 12.32 -0.23 28.51
N VAL A 81 12.07 1.03 28.15
CA VAL A 81 12.74 1.72 27.04
C VAL A 81 14.25 1.87 27.31
N THR A 82 14.61 2.29 28.53
CA THR A 82 16.01 2.50 28.92
C THR A 82 16.80 1.18 28.92
N ALA A 83 16.15 0.08 29.31
CA ALA A 83 16.75 -1.25 29.30
C ALA A 83 17.12 -1.75 27.88
N GLN A 84 16.58 -1.16 26.81
CA GLN A 84 16.94 -1.49 25.43
C GLN A 84 18.27 -0.87 24.98
N GLY A 85 18.91 -0.08 25.85
CA GLY A 85 20.24 0.47 25.65
C GLY A 85 20.25 1.92 25.21
N ARG A 86 21.45 2.51 25.23
CA ARG A 86 21.66 3.95 25.06
C ARG A 86 21.12 4.51 23.74
N TRP A 87 21.25 3.75 22.64
CA TRP A 87 20.75 4.19 21.34
C TRP A 87 19.24 4.48 21.33
N VAL A 88 18.47 3.63 22.04
CA VAL A 88 17.03 3.80 22.21
C VAL A 88 16.75 4.93 23.20
N ALA A 89 17.41 4.94 24.35
CA ALA A 89 17.20 5.94 25.40
C ALA A 89 17.43 7.39 24.92
N ASP A 90 18.39 7.60 23.99
CA ASP A 90 18.68 8.91 23.42
C ASP A 90 17.60 9.40 22.41
N ARG A 91 16.71 8.51 21.94
CA ARG A 91 15.72 8.79 20.88
C ARG A 91 14.27 8.67 21.33
N VAL A 92 14.03 7.86 22.36
CA VAL A 92 12.69 7.54 22.83
C VAL A 92 12.41 8.30 24.13
N ARG A 93 11.50 9.27 24.04
CA ARG A 93 11.00 10.03 25.19
C ARG A 93 9.67 9.46 25.63
N VAL A 94 9.57 8.97 26.86
CA VAL A 94 8.27 8.58 27.44
C VAL A 94 7.72 9.76 28.24
N VAL A 95 6.46 10.09 28.00
CA VAL A 95 5.72 11.15 28.72
C VAL A 95 4.59 10.56 29.55
N ASP A 96 4.12 11.29 30.56
CA ASP A 96 3.09 10.76 31.47
C ASP A 96 1.70 10.85 30.85
N SER A 97 1.48 11.82 29.97
CA SER A 97 0.20 12.04 29.31
C SER A 97 0.37 12.57 27.89
N LEU A 98 -0.70 12.43 27.08
CA LEU A 98 -0.72 12.96 25.72
C LEU A 98 -0.54 14.49 25.69
N ALA A 99 -0.91 15.21 26.76
CA ALA A 99 -0.78 16.67 26.84
C ALA A 99 0.68 17.17 26.89
N GLU A 100 1.64 16.30 27.20
CA GLU A 100 3.08 16.59 27.22
C GLU A 100 3.79 16.22 25.91
N ALA A 101 3.04 15.66 24.95
CA ALA A 101 3.55 15.30 23.64
C ALA A 101 3.49 16.50 22.69
N ASP A 102 4.54 16.63 21.88
CA ASP A 102 4.57 17.59 20.78
C ASP A 102 3.85 17.01 19.55
N ALA A 103 3.46 17.89 18.62
CA ALA A 103 2.97 17.45 17.33
C ALA A 103 4.05 16.69 16.55
N ALA A 104 3.64 15.64 15.86
CA ALA A 104 4.53 14.73 15.15
C ALA A 104 4.14 14.60 13.67
N GLU A 105 5.06 14.10 12.86
CA GLU A 105 4.81 13.79 11.45
C GLU A 105 4.09 12.44 11.26
N LEU A 106 4.15 11.61 12.31
CA LEU A 106 3.61 10.26 12.37
C LEU A 106 3.02 10.05 13.76
N VAL A 107 1.71 9.85 13.84
CA VAL A 107 1.03 9.46 15.08
C VAL A 107 0.54 8.03 14.93
N ILE A 108 0.80 7.18 15.91
CA ILE A 108 0.51 5.74 15.85
C ILE A 108 -0.29 5.38 17.10
N ALA A 109 -1.50 4.87 16.93
CA ALA A 109 -2.23 4.24 18.02
C ALA A 109 -1.74 2.80 18.18
N ALA A 110 -1.14 2.48 19.32
CA ALA A 110 -0.64 1.14 19.61
C ALA A 110 -1.76 0.13 19.81
N GLU A 111 -2.88 0.59 20.37
CA GLU A 111 -4.06 -0.24 20.61
C GLU A 111 -5.06 -0.18 19.46
N PRO A 112 -5.72 -1.32 19.14
CA PRO A 112 -6.78 -1.34 18.16
C PRO A 112 -8.04 -0.67 18.73
N PHE A 113 -8.72 0.11 17.91
CA PHE A 113 -9.98 0.72 18.29
C PHE A 113 -11.09 -0.33 18.27
N THR A 114 -11.72 -0.58 19.42
CA THR A 114 -12.77 -1.59 19.59
C THR A 114 -14.10 -1.04 20.12
N GLY A 115 -14.16 0.26 20.40
CA GLY A 115 -15.30 0.95 21.01
C GLY A 115 -16.42 1.33 20.05
N THR A 116 -17.25 2.29 20.47
CA THR A 116 -18.32 2.86 19.65
C THR A 116 -17.76 3.76 18.55
N GLY A 117 -18.60 4.12 17.56
CA GLY A 117 -18.22 5.08 16.53
C GLY A 117 -17.94 6.47 17.10
N GLU A 118 -18.72 6.90 18.09
CA GLU A 118 -18.51 8.18 18.80
C GLU A 118 -17.16 8.22 19.51
N GLN A 119 -16.84 7.20 20.32
CA GLN A 119 -15.54 7.08 20.97
C GLN A 119 -14.37 7.08 19.96
N THR A 120 -14.59 6.50 18.78
CA THR A 120 -13.59 6.47 17.71
C THR A 120 -13.38 7.85 17.09
N ARG A 121 -14.46 8.61 16.84
CA ARG A 121 -14.36 9.99 16.36
C ARG A 121 -13.63 10.88 17.36
N ASP A 122 -14.03 10.82 18.63
CA ASP A 122 -13.41 11.62 19.69
C ASP A 122 -11.92 11.29 19.84
N ALA A 123 -11.55 10.01 19.74
CA ALA A 123 -10.16 9.59 19.76
C ALA A 123 -9.38 10.12 18.54
N ILE A 124 -9.94 10.06 17.34
CA ILE A 124 -9.31 10.60 16.12
C ILE A 124 -9.14 12.11 16.23
N ASP A 125 -10.19 12.83 16.61
CA ASP A 125 -10.19 14.29 16.78
C ASP A 125 -9.22 14.74 17.88
N GLY A 126 -9.03 13.91 18.91
CA GLY A 126 -8.00 14.11 19.92
C GLY A 126 -6.58 13.97 19.36
N LEU A 127 -6.35 12.91 18.58
CA LEU A 127 -5.04 12.60 18.00
C LEU A 127 -4.65 13.53 16.84
N THR A 128 -5.61 14.06 16.08
CA THR A 128 -5.34 14.97 14.96
C THR A 128 -4.70 16.28 15.40
N LYS A 129 -4.90 16.70 16.66
CA LYS A 129 -4.26 17.88 17.26
C LYS A 129 -2.74 17.75 17.38
N TYR A 130 -2.24 16.51 17.34
CA TYR A 130 -0.81 16.19 17.42
C TYR A 130 -0.23 15.83 16.04
N LEU A 131 -0.95 16.13 14.97
CA LEU A 131 -0.45 15.97 13.60
C LEU A 131 0.10 17.30 13.09
N THR A 132 1.34 17.26 12.59
CA THR A 132 1.89 18.34 11.76
C THR A 132 1.28 18.32 10.34
N ASP A 133 1.57 19.34 9.54
CA ASP A 133 1.05 19.41 8.17
C ASP A 133 1.56 18.25 7.29
N GLY A 134 0.65 17.57 6.60
CA GLY A 134 0.95 16.39 5.78
C GLY A 134 1.25 15.11 6.59
N ALA A 135 1.15 15.15 7.92
CA ALA A 135 1.39 14.02 8.80
C ALA A 135 0.39 12.88 8.60
N VAL A 136 0.74 11.71 9.14
CA VAL A 136 -0.07 10.49 9.03
C VAL A 136 -0.44 9.96 10.40
N LEU A 137 -1.71 9.62 10.57
CA LEU A 137 -2.23 8.86 11.70
C LEU A 137 -2.43 7.39 11.31
N SER A 138 -1.72 6.49 11.98
CA SER A 138 -1.85 5.03 11.83
C SER A 138 -2.71 4.45 12.95
N VAL A 139 -3.82 3.83 12.59
CA VAL A 139 -4.79 3.21 13.52
C VAL A 139 -5.24 1.85 13.02
N ALA A 140 -5.69 0.98 13.92
CA ALA A 140 -6.19 -0.34 13.56
C ALA A 140 -7.56 -0.61 14.19
N ALA A 141 -8.38 -1.41 13.52
CA ALA A 141 -9.59 -2.00 14.10
C ALA A 141 -9.74 -3.48 13.71
N PRO A 142 -10.39 -4.31 14.53
CA PRO A 142 -10.73 -5.67 14.16
C PRO A 142 -11.64 -5.71 12.93
N VAL A 143 -11.38 -6.67 12.07
CA VAL A 143 -12.19 -6.96 10.88
C VAL A 143 -13.46 -7.71 11.34
N PHE A 144 -14.52 -7.69 10.51
CA PHE A 144 -15.81 -8.36 10.72
C PHE A 144 -16.83 -7.65 11.63
N ARG A 145 -16.50 -6.49 12.17
CA ARG A 145 -17.51 -5.59 12.76
C ARG A 145 -17.97 -4.59 11.71
N THR A 146 -19.26 -4.56 11.41
CA THR A 146 -19.88 -3.60 10.49
C THR A 146 -20.40 -2.35 11.20
N GLU A 147 -20.14 -2.23 12.50
CA GLU A 147 -20.57 -1.13 13.37
C GLU A 147 -19.43 -0.75 14.33
N GLY A 148 -19.63 0.34 15.09
CA GLY A 148 -18.65 0.83 16.06
C GLY A 148 -17.38 1.36 15.40
N ALA A 149 -16.25 1.11 16.04
CA ALA A 149 -14.94 1.60 15.61
C ALA A 149 -14.56 1.22 14.17
N ALA A 150 -14.82 -0.03 13.76
CA ALA A 150 -14.46 -0.49 12.42
C ALA A 150 -15.21 0.28 11.31
N ALA A 151 -16.52 0.50 11.50
CA ALA A 151 -17.32 1.27 10.55
C ALA A 151 -16.93 2.75 10.50
N GLU A 152 -16.55 3.33 11.65
CA GLU A 152 -16.06 4.71 11.71
C GLU A 152 -14.70 4.86 11.02
N LEU A 153 -13.76 3.94 11.26
CA LEU A 153 -12.46 3.95 10.57
C LEU A 153 -12.58 3.72 9.06
N ASP A 154 -13.55 2.91 8.62
CA ASP A 154 -13.85 2.77 7.19
C ASP A 154 -14.34 4.10 6.58
N ARG A 155 -15.15 4.89 7.30
CA ARG A 155 -15.55 6.24 6.86
C ARG A 155 -14.35 7.18 6.74
N HIS A 156 -13.52 7.26 7.78
CA HIS A 156 -12.29 8.06 7.71
C HIS A 156 -11.34 7.57 6.64
N GLY A 157 -11.29 6.26 6.39
CA GLY A 157 -10.50 5.68 5.30
C GLY A 157 -10.94 6.15 3.91
N VAL A 158 -12.22 6.40 3.69
CA VAL A 158 -12.73 6.96 2.43
C VAL A 158 -12.38 8.45 2.29
N LEU A 159 -12.47 9.22 3.38
CA LEU A 159 -12.30 10.67 3.36
C LEU A 159 -10.84 11.13 3.45
N HIS A 160 -10.04 10.43 4.24
CA HIS A 160 -8.68 10.82 4.64
C HIS A 160 -7.66 9.69 4.45
N GLY A 161 -8.09 8.53 3.97
CA GLY A 161 -7.21 7.38 3.83
C GLY A 161 -6.20 7.58 2.71
N VAL A 162 -4.93 7.59 3.07
CA VAL A 162 -3.82 7.53 2.10
C VAL A 162 -3.38 6.10 1.87
N ARG A 163 -3.78 5.18 2.75
CA ARG A 163 -3.52 3.76 2.66
C ARG A 163 -4.38 2.96 3.64
N SER A 164 -4.80 1.76 3.22
CA SER A 164 -5.43 0.80 4.11
C SER A 164 -4.94 -0.61 3.80
N ASP A 165 -4.65 -1.38 4.85
CA ASP A 165 -4.05 -2.71 4.74
C ASP A 165 -4.78 -3.71 5.66
N LEU A 166 -5.21 -4.82 5.06
CA LEU A 166 -5.84 -5.93 5.78
C LEU A 166 -4.79 -6.94 6.24
N VAL A 167 -4.70 -7.18 7.54
CA VAL A 167 -3.76 -8.13 8.15
C VAL A 167 -4.50 -9.37 8.63
N LEU A 168 -4.73 -10.31 7.70
CA LEU A 168 -5.45 -11.56 7.97
C LEU A 168 -4.77 -12.49 8.98
N ARG A 169 -3.44 -12.42 9.12
CA ARG A 169 -2.68 -13.25 10.06
C ARG A 169 -2.60 -12.67 11.47
N ASN A 170 -3.36 -11.61 11.76
CA ASN A 170 -3.59 -11.17 13.14
C ASN A 170 -4.74 -11.97 13.75
N SER A 171 -4.76 -12.15 15.07
CA SER A 171 -5.83 -12.86 15.77
C SER A 171 -6.47 -11.94 16.83
N PRO A 172 -7.70 -11.44 16.59
CA PRO A 172 -8.47 -11.56 15.35
C PRO A 172 -7.87 -10.71 14.21
N PRO A 173 -8.23 -10.95 12.94
CA PRO A 173 -7.77 -10.13 11.82
C PRO A 173 -8.06 -8.65 12.05
N VAL A 174 -7.13 -7.77 11.65
CA VAL A 174 -7.28 -6.31 11.78
C VAL A 174 -7.10 -5.62 10.43
N ARG A 175 -7.75 -4.47 10.28
CA ARG A 175 -7.49 -3.53 9.20
C ARG A 175 -6.74 -2.33 9.79
N VAL A 176 -5.61 -2.01 9.18
CA VAL A 176 -4.81 -0.83 9.51
C VAL A 176 -5.16 0.27 8.52
N HIS A 177 -5.45 1.47 9.03
CA HIS A 177 -5.71 2.66 8.25
C HIS A 177 -4.59 3.66 8.51
N HIS A 178 -4.07 4.24 7.43
CA HIS A 178 -3.18 5.39 7.47
C HIS A 178 -3.96 6.58 6.94
N LEU A 179 -4.20 7.54 7.81
CA LEU A 179 -5.07 8.69 7.59
C LEU A 179 -4.24 9.96 7.51
N ARG A 180 -4.60 10.86 6.60
CA ARG A 180 -3.98 12.19 6.45
C ARG A 180 -5.08 13.24 6.32
N PHE A 181 -5.04 14.22 7.21
CA PHE A 181 -6.08 15.25 7.31
C PHE A 181 -5.71 16.57 6.60
N THR A 182 -4.40 16.82 6.42
CA THR A 182 -3.88 17.98 5.69
C THR A 182 -3.04 17.51 4.48
N PRO A 183 -3.10 18.20 3.33
CA PRO A 183 -2.35 17.78 2.14
C PRO A 183 -0.83 17.73 2.39
N ALA A 184 -0.17 16.70 1.85
CA ALA A 184 1.28 16.62 1.86
C ALA A 184 1.88 17.27 0.60
N SER A 185 3.10 17.78 0.73
CA SER A 185 3.92 18.20 -0.42
C SER A 185 4.34 16.97 -1.24
N ALA A 186 4.32 17.09 -2.57
CA ALA A 186 4.83 16.06 -3.47
C ALA A 186 6.33 15.78 -3.24
N ALA A 187 7.10 16.79 -2.81
CA ALA A 187 8.52 16.64 -2.49
C ALA A 187 8.78 15.62 -1.36
N SER A 188 7.81 15.41 -0.48
CA SER A 188 7.93 14.40 0.59
C SER A 188 7.96 12.97 0.05
N ALA A 189 7.40 12.71 -1.14
CA ALA A 189 7.44 11.38 -1.74
C ALA A 189 8.86 10.92 -2.09
N ALA A 190 9.75 11.84 -2.46
CA ALA A 190 11.13 11.54 -2.86
C ALA A 190 11.98 10.96 -1.72
N ARG A 191 11.56 11.17 -0.47
CA ARG A 191 12.24 10.69 0.75
C ARG A 191 11.70 9.35 1.26
N LEU A 192 10.72 8.79 0.56
CA LEU A 192 10.10 7.52 0.92
C LEU A 192 10.84 6.36 0.25
N ALA A 193 11.06 5.31 1.03
CA ALA A 193 11.29 3.97 0.51
C ALA A 193 9.95 3.35 0.05
N PRO A 194 10.00 2.40 -0.91
CA PRO A 194 8.84 1.60 -1.29
C PRO A 194 8.17 0.94 -0.08
N ALA A 195 6.88 1.18 0.07
CA ALA A 195 6.15 0.71 1.24
C ALA A 195 6.10 -0.83 1.33
N TYR A 196 6.31 -1.36 2.54
CA TYR A 196 6.06 -2.77 2.83
C TYR A 196 4.57 -3.07 2.75
N ARG A 197 4.14 -3.98 1.86
CA ARG A 197 2.72 -4.32 1.67
C ARG A 197 2.40 -5.66 2.35
N PRO A 198 1.59 -5.70 3.43
CA PRO A 198 1.18 -6.95 4.06
C PRO A 198 0.27 -7.82 3.18
N SER A 199 -0.34 -7.22 2.15
CA SER A 199 -1.06 -7.95 1.10
C SER A 199 -0.13 -8.80 0.23
N SER A 200 1.19 -8.60 0.27
CA SER A 200 2.16 -9.45 -0.41
C SER A 200 2.67 -10.51 0.58
N VAL A 201 2.42 -11.79 0.29
CA VAL A 201 2.80 -12.91 1.17
C VAL A 201 4.17 -13.44 0.74
N PRO A 202 5.19 -13.41 1.62
CA PRO A 202 6.51 -13.91 1.28
C PRO A 202 6.47 -15.44 1.08
N LEU A 203 7.00 -15.91 -0.05
CA LEU A 203 7.26 -17.33 -0.31
C LEU A 203 8.73 -17.67 -0.06
N THR A 204 9.64 -16.83 -0.54
CA THR A 204 11.09 -16.92 -0.32
C THR A 204 11.61 -15.53 0.04
N ARG A 205 12.94 -15.39 0.25
CA ARG A 205 13.55 -14.08 0.52
C ARG A 205 13.31 -13.06 -0.61
N GLY A 206 13.34 -13.49 -1.87
CA GLY A 206 13.20 -12.61 -3.04
C GLY A 206 11.86 -12.70 -3.77
N MET A 207 10.98 -13.63 -3.39
CA MET A 207 9.72 -13.86 -4.10
C MET A 207 8.54 -13.80 -3.14
N HIS A 208 7.58 -12.94 -3.45
CA HIS A 208 6.29 -12.91 -2.79
C HIS A 208 5.16 -13.29 -3.75
N ILE A 209 3.96 -13.49 -3.19
CA ILE A 209 2.71 -13.62 -3.95
C ILE A 209 1.74 -12.56 -3.46
N ASP A 210 1.13 -11.85 -4.40
CA ASP A 210 0.03 -10.93 -4.13
C ASP A 210 -1.17 -11.63 -3.46
N SER A 211 -1.85 -10.98 -2.52
CA SER A 211 -2.98 -11.58 -1.79
C SER A 211 -4.10 -12.09 -2.70
N ASN A 212 -4.30 -11.46 -3.87
CA ASN A 212 -5.25 -11.98 -4.87
C ASN A 212 -4.84 -13.37 -5.38
N GLY A 213 -3.54 -13.63 -5.51
CA GLY A 213 -3.00 -14.93 -5.88
C GLY A 213 -3.14 -15.97 -4.78
N VAL A 214 -2.90 -15.58 -3.52
CA VAL A 214 -3.13 -16.47 -2.37
C VAL A 214 -4.60 -16.88 -2.29
N ALA A 215 -5.52 -15.92 -2.44
CA ALA A 215 -6.95 -16.19 -2.45
C ALA A 215 -7.35 -17.09 -3.63
N ALA A 216 -6.87 -16.79 -4.84
CA ALA A 216 -7.18 -17.57 -6.03
C ALA A 216 -6.63 -19.02 -5.96
N ALA A 217 -5.40 -19.19 -5.48
CA ALA A 217 -4.81 -20.51 -5.27
C ALA A 217 -5.55 -21.30 -4.18
N GLY A 218 -5.94 -20.64 -3.08
CA GLY A 218 -6.75 -21.24 -2.02
C GLY A 218 -8.11 -21.73 -2.52
N ILE A 219 -8.80 -20.93 -3.35
CA ILE A 219 -10.06 -21.33 -3.99
C ILE A 219 -9.85 -22.55 -4.89
N ALA A 220 -8.81 -22.53 -5.73
CA ALA A 220 -8.49 -23.66 -6.62
C ALA A 220 -8.24 -24.96 -5.83
N LEU A 221 -7.42 -24.90 -4.76
CA LEU A 221 -7.17 -26.05 -3.90
C LEU A 221 -8.42 -26.52 -3.14
N GLY A 222 -9.27 -25.58 -2.70
CA GLY A 222 -10.56 -25.89 -2.09
C GLY A 222 -11.50 -26.63 -3.04
N LEU A 223 -11.62 -26.16 -4.29
CA LEU A 223 -12.38 -26.84 -5.34
C LEU A 223 -11.82 -28.23 -5.65
N ALA A 224 -10.50 -28.39 -5.65
CA ALA A 224 -9.86 -29.70 -5.80
C ALA A 224 -10.24 -30.65 -4.67
N ALA A 225 -10.19 -30.19 -3.41
CA ALA A 225 -10.58 -30.97 -2.25
C ALA A 225 -12.06 -31.39 -2.32
N VAL A 226 -12.97 -30.45 -2.64
CA VAL A 226 -14.40 -30.74 -2.81
C VAL A 226 -14.63 -31.77 -3.92
N ALA A 227 -13.99 -31.60 -5.08
CA ALA A 227 -14.10 -32.56 -6.19
C ALA A 227 -13.58 -33.96 -5.80
N ARG A 228 -12.49 -34.03 -5.03
CA ARG A 228 -11.92 -35.28 -4.52
C ARG A 228 -12.86 -35.99 -3.56
N VAL A 229 -13.50 -35.26 -2.65
CA VAL A 229 -14.48 -35.80 -1.69
C VAL A 229 -15.75 -36.23 -2.39
N ALA A 230 -16.30 -35.42 -3.30
CA ALA A 230 -17.55 -35.70 -3.99
C ALA A 230 -17.44 -36.86 -5.00
N ARG A 231 -16.28 -37.04 -5.64
CA ARG A 231 -16.04 -38.12 -6.62
C ARG A 231 -14.65 -38.77 -6.45
N PRO A 232 -14.44 -39.63 -5.43
CA PRO A 232 -13.12 -40.15 -5.08
C PRO A 232 -12.43 -40.99 -6.16
N LYS A 233 -13.19 -41.63 -7.06
CA LYS A 233 -12.64 -42.42 -8.18
C LYS A 233 -12.31 -41.56 -9.40
N SER A 234 -12.81 -40.32 -9.46
CA SER A 234 -12.58 -39.43 -10.60
C SER A 234 -11.22 -38.73 -10.48
N LYS A 235 -10.57 -38.46 -11.62
CA LYS A 235 -9.37 -37.64 -11.71
C LYS A 235 -9.67 -36.14 -11.90
N LEU A 236 -10.94 -35.73 -11.92
CA LEU A 236 -11.34 -34.33 -12.16
C LEU A 236 -10.75 -33.33 -11.14
N TRP A 237 -10.47 -33.77 -9.91
CA TRP A 237 -9.82 -32.93 -8.88
C TRP A 237 -8.41 -32.46 -9.27
N LEU A 238 -7.74 -33.17 -10.19
CA LEU A 238 -6.41 -32.79 -10.67
C LEU A 238 -6.41 -31.48 -11.45
N VAL A 239 -7.50 -31.15 -12.16
CA VAL A 239 -7.57 -29.92 -12.96
C VAL A 239 -7.41 -28.66 -12.10
N PRO A 240 -8.25 -28.42 -11.07
CA PRO A 240 -8.08 -27.26 -10.20
C PRO A 240 -6.81 -27.35 -9.33
N ALA A 241 -6.36 -28.56 -8.95
CA ALA A 241 -5.11 -28.73 -8.20
C ALA A 241 -3.88 -28.29 -9.03
N LEU A 242 -3.79 -28.73 -10.28
CA LEU A 242 -2.71 -28.37 -11.20
C LEU A 242 -2.78 -26.90 -11.63
N ALA A 243 -3.99 -26.33 -11.72
CA ALA A 243 -4.18 -24.92 -12.04
C ALA A 243 -3.73 -23.98 -10.92
N ALA A 244 -3.64 -24.44 -9.66
CA ALA A 244 -3.23 -23.59 -8.53
C ALA A 244 -1.82 -23.00 -8.70
N ALA A 245 -0.88 -23.76 -9.26
CA ALA A 245 0.50 -23.33 -9.46
C ALA A 245 0.64 -22.18 -10.50
N PRO A 246 0.13 -22.29 -11.75
CA PRO A 246 0.21 -21.19 -12.71
C PRO A 246 -0.60 -19.96 -12.26
N VAL A 247 -1.72 -20.16 -11.54
CA VAL A 247 -2.45 -19.05 -10.91
C VAL A 247 -1.56 -18.33 -9.90
N ALA A 248 -0.92 -19.05 -9.00
CA ALA A 248 0.01 -18.46 -8.03
C ALA A 248 1.19 -17.74 -8.72
N ALA A 249 1.77 -18.35 -9.77
CA ALA A 249 2.88 -17.76 -10.53
C ALA A 249 2.50 -16.49 -11.31
N PHE A 250 1.24 -16.35 -11.72
CA PHE A 250 0.72 -15.14 -12.35
C PHE A 250 0.69 -13.95 -11.37
N PHE A 251 0.36 -14.21 -10.11
CA PHE A 251 0.32 -13.21 -9.03
C PHE A 251 1.65 -13.06 -8.29
N ARG A 252 2.75 -13.56 -8.87
CA ARG A 252 4.07 -13.42 -8.27
C ARG A 252 4.47 -11.94 -8.19
N ASP A 253 5.15 -11.60 -7.11
CA ASP A 253 5.58 -10.26 -6.78
C ASP A 253 7.02 -10.33 -6.28
N PRO A 254 8.01 -10.38 -7.19
CA PRO A 254 9.42 -10.40 -6.80
C PRO A 254 9.78 -9.11 -6.07
N GLN A 255 10.66 -9.23 -5.06
CA GLN A 255 11.36 -8.08 -4.52
C GLN A 255 12.30 -7.52 -5.59
N ARG A 256 12.48 -6.20 -5.58
CA ARG A 256 13.20 -5.47 -6.62
C ARG A 256 14.05 -4.40 -6.01
N ASP A 257 15.29 -4.33 -6.48
CA ASP A 257 16.15 -3.19 -6.23
C ASP A 257 15.70 -2.05 -7.14
N VAL A 258 15.39 -0.93 -6.51
CA VAL A 258 15.00 0.31 -7.19
C VAL A 258 16.27 1.15 -7.33
N PRO A 259 16.64 1.61 -8.53
CA PRO A 259 17.75 2.52 -8.73
C PRO A 259 17.68 3.72 -7.78
N GLU A 260 18.81 4.12 -7.20
CA GLU A 260 18.91 5.26 -6.28
C GLU A 260 19.05 6.61 -7.00
N ASP A 261 19.54 6.60 -8.25
CA ASP A 261 19.72 7.78 -9.12
C ASP A 261 18.47 8.69 -9.11
N PRO A 262 18.51 9.91 -8.54
CA PRO A 262 17.34 10.79 -8.44
C PRO A 262 16.74 11.17 -9.81
N SER A 263 17.54 11.17 -10.87
CA SER A 263 17.08 11.47 -12.23
C SER A 263 16.31 10.30 -12.88
N ALA A 264 16.42 9.09 -12.33
CA ALA A 264 15.89 7.89 -12.97
C ALA A 264 14.36 7.80 -12.90
N VAL A 265 13.75 7.57 -14.06
CA VAL A 265 12.37 7.12 -14.23
C VAL A 265 12.40 5.62 -14.53
N VAL A 266 11.78 4.81 -13.69
CA VAL A 266 11.77 3.34 -13.85
C VAL A 266 10.53 2.84 -14.58
N ALA A 267 10.62 1.67 -15.20
CA ALA A 267 9.48 1.03 -15.84
C ALA A 267 8.32 0.85 -14.82
N ALA A 268 7.09 1.11 -15.23
CA ALA A 268 5.94 0.87 -14.34
C ALA A 268 5.51 -0.61 -14.30
N ALA A 269 6.07 -1.44 -15.17
CA ALA A 269 5.59 -2.78 -15.46
C ALA A 269 6.70 -3.66 -16.07
N ASP A 270 6.58 -4.98 -15.95
CA ASP A 270 7.46 -5.94 -16.65
C ASP A 270 6.95 -6.19 -18.05
N GLY A 271 7.84 -6.23 -19.04
CA GLY A 271 7.44 -6.69 -20.36
C GLY A 271 8.30 -6.13 -21.46
N GLN A 272 7.66 -5.77 -22.57
CA GLN A 272 8.33 -5.26 -23.76
C GLN A 272 7.84 -3.86 -24.11
N VAL A 273 8.76 -2.95 -24.37
CA VAL A 273 8.44 -1.61 -24.87
C VAL A 273 7.82 -1.75 -26.26
N LEU A 274 6.59 -1.27 -26.43
CA LEU A 274 5.89 -1.24 -27.71
C LEU A 274 6.21 0.02 -28.49
N SER A 275 6.22 1.16 -27.81
CA SER A 275 6.44 2.46 -28.44
C SER A 275 7.01 3.48 -27.46
N VAL A 276 7.76 4.42 -28.02
CA VAL A 276 8.24 5.63 -27.36
C VAL A 276 7.88 6.79 -28.28
N GLN A 277 7.00 7.67 -27.82
CA GLN A 277 6.38 8.69 -28.67
C GLN A 277 6.26 10.02 -27.94
N ARG A 278 6.40 11.13 -28.67
CA ARG A 278 5.95 12.45 -28.24
C ARG A 278 4.55 12.69 -28.79
N LEU A 279 3.62 13.15 -27.95
CA LEU A 279 2.22 13.36 -28.33
C LEU A 279 1.56 14.42 -27.46
N HIS A 280 0.39 14.90 -27.88
CA HIS A 280 -0.49 15.73 -27.06
C HIS A 280 -1.66 14.88 -26.57
N ASP A 281 -2.08 15.08 -25.31
CA ASP A 281 -3.18 14.34 -24.70
C ASP A 281 -3.97 15.26 -23.76
N GLU A 282 -5.09 15.78 -24.27
CA GLU A 282 -5.91 16.79 -23.60
C GLU A 282 -6.39 16.36 -22.19
N ARG A 283 -6.42 15.06 -21.91
CA ARG A 283 -6.76 14.53 -20.58
C ARG A 283 -5.81 14.98 -19.48
N PHE A 284 -4.58 15.31 -19.84
CA PHE A 284 -3.52 15.68 -18.90
C PHE A 284 -3.10 17.16 -19.04
N GLY A 285 -3.72 17.89 -19.96
CA GLY A 285 -3.42 19.28 -20.29
C GLY A 285 -2.73 19.46 -21.65
N ASP A 286 -2.49 20.72 -22.02
CA ASP A 286 -2.09 21.13 -23.38
C ASP A 286 -0.60 20.86 -23.72
N GLY A 287 0.18 20.34 -22.76
CA GLY A 287 1.60 20.07 -22.95
C GLY A 287 1.89 18.90 -23.89
N GLU A 288 3.12 18.86 -24.42
CA GLU A 288 3.64 17.68 -25.11
C GLU A 288 4.12 16.64 -24.08
N TRP A 289 3.75 15.38 -24.30
CA TRP A 289 4.05 14.25 -23.43
C TRP A 289 4.98 13.26 -24.11
N LEU A 290 6.02 12.84 -23.40
CA LEU A 290 6.79 11.64 -23.72
C LEU A 290 6.05 10.42 -23.16
N ARG A 291 5.49 9.61 -24.05
CA ARG A 291 4.82 8.35 -23.71
C ARG A 291 5.72 7.16 -23.98
N ILE A 292 5.90 6.31 -22.97
CA ILE A 292 6.57 5.01 -23.07
C ILE A 292 5.54 3.91 -22.76
N ALA A 293 5.17 3.14 -23.79
CA ALA A 293 4.16 2.09 -23.68
C ALA A 293 4.81 0.71 -23.53
N VAL A 294 4.46 -0.03 -22.48
CA VAL A 294 5.00 -1.36 -22.17
C VAL A 294 3.91 -2.42 -22.20
N PHE A 295 4.06 -3.43 -23.05
CA PHE A 295 3.19 -4.60 -23.09
C PHE A 295 3.64 -5.66 -22.10
N LEU A 296 2.70 -6.15 -21.30
CA LEU A 296 2.88 -7.24 -20.35
C LEU A 296 2.17 -8.49 -20.88
N SER A 297 2.93 -9.53 -21.20
CA SER A 297 2.39 -10.84 -21.54
C SER A 297 1.83 -11.53 -20.28
N VAL A 298 1.04 -12.60 -20.47
CA VAL A 298 0.52 -13.42 -19.36
C VAL A 298 1.60 -14.04 -18.49
N LEU A 299 2.84 -14.15 -19.00
CA LEU A 299 3.97 -14.68 -18.27
C LEU A 299 4.70 -13.62 -17.46
N ASP A 300 4.50 -12.32 -17.72
CA ASP A 300 5.18 -11.24 -17.01
C ASP A 300 4.60 -11.00 -15.61
N VAL A 301 5.29 -10.22 -14.78
CA VAL A 301 4.75 -9.80 -13.47
C VAL A 301 3.72 -8.70 -13.70
N HIS A 302 2.51 -8.95 -13.19
CA HIS A 302 1.35 -8.08 -13.40
C HIS A 302 1.15 -7.03 -12.28
N VAL A 303 2.00 -7.04 -11.26
CA VAL A 303 2.04 -5.99 -10.25
C VAL A 303 2.70 -4.75 -10.84
N ASN A 304 1.98 -3.63 -10.84
CA ASN A 304 2.47 -2.36 -11.38
C ASN A 304 3.10 -1.49 -10.28
N ARG A 305 4.12 -0.74 -10.68
CA ARG A 305 4.95 0.08 -9.79
C ARG A 305 5.00 1.52 -10.25
N SER A 306 5.15 2.44 -9.29
CA SER A 306 5.28 3.87 -9.59
C SER A 306 6.60 4.10 -10.32
N PRO A 307 6.60 4.74 -11.50
CA PRO A 307 7.83 5.00 -12.26
C PRO A 307 8.72 6.05 -11.59
N VAL A 308 8.12 6.89 -10.73
CA VAL A 308 8.75 8.02 -10.04
C VAL A 308 8.21 8.15 -8.62
N ALA A 309 8.88 8.94 -7.79
CA ALA A 309 8.30 9.36 -6.52
C ALA A 309 7.32 10.53 -6.76
N GLY A 310 6.15 10.49 -6.14
CA GLY A 310 5.14 11.53 -6.32
C GLY A 310 3.90 11.36 -5.45
N LYS A 311 3.04 12.37 -5.48
CA LYS A 311 1.73 12.38 -4.81
C LYS A 311 0.64 12.04 -5.81
N VAL A 312 -0.20 11.06 -5.49
CA VAL A 312 -1.40 10.79 -6.30
C VAL A 312 -2.36 11.97 -6.15
N VAL A 313 -2.62 12.70 -7.23
CA VAL A 313 -3.52 13.85 -7.23
C VAL A 313 -4.85 13.56 -7.90
N ASP A 314 -4.89 12.56 -8.79
CA ASP A 314 -6.12 12.15 -9.43
C ASP A 314 -6.07 10.66 -9.83
N TYR A 315 -7.26 10.07 -9.92
CA TYR A 315 -7.49 8.74 -10.46
C TYR A 315 -8.83 8.71 -11.18
N PHE A 316 -8.79 8.34 -12.46
CA PHE A 316 -10.00 8.19 -13.26
C PHE A 316 -9.89 7.02 -14.22
N VAL A 317 -11.05 6.52 -14.64
CA VAL A 317 -11.17 5.40 -15.58
C VAL A 317 -11.85 5.92 -16.84
N ALA A 318 -11.22 5.69 -17.98
CA ALA A 318 -11.85 5.85 -19.29
C ALA A 318 -12.46 4.51 -19.72
N ASP A 319 -13.74 4.55 -20.10
CA ASP A 319 -14.43 3.43 -20.71
C ASP A 319 -13.86 3.11 -22.09
N GLY A 320 -14.07 1.88 -22.56
CA GLY A 320 -13.50 1.43 -23.82
C GLY A 320 -13.68 -0.06 -24.11
N GLY A 321 -12.96 -0.51 -25.13
CA GLY A 321 -12.93 -1.90 -25.58
C GLY A 321 -11.93 -2.79 -24.84
N PHE A 322 -11.72 -3.98 -25.41
CA PHE A 322 -10.79 -5.01 -24.94
C PHE A 322 -10.05 -5.64 -26.12
N VAL A 323 -9.51 -4.83 -27.03
CA VAL A 323 -8.69 -5.33 -28.14
C VAL A 323 -7.35 -5.82 -27.60
N ASN A 324 -6.66 -6.70 -28.35
CA ASN A 324 -5.30 -7.12 -27.99
C ASN A 324 -4.39 -5.88 -27.75
N ALA A 325 -3.76 -5.83 -26.58
CA ALA A 325 -3.01 -4.68 -26.10
C ALA A 325 -1.73 -4.34 -26.91
N MET A 326 -1.31 -5.22 -27.83
CA MET A 326 -0.24 -4.91 -28.79
C MET A 326 -0.71 -4.15 -30.03
N LYS A 327 -2.02 -4.10 -30.31
CA LYS A 327 -2.56 -3.45 -31.51
C LYS A 327 -2.76 -1.94 -31.28
N PRO A 328 -2.64 -1.10 -32.31
CA PRO A 328 -2.94 0.32 -32.22
C PRO A 328 -4.35 0.61 -31.67
N ASP A 329 -5.36 -0.19 -32.05
CA ASP A 329 -6.74 -0.03 -31.56
C ASP A 329 -6.89 -0.12 -30.03
N ALA A 330 -5.90 -0.69 -29.33
CA ALA A 330 -5.89 -0.76 -27.87
C ALA A 330 -5.79 0.61 -27.19
N GLU A 331 -5.52 1.70 -27.91
CA GLU A 331 -5.66 3.06 -27.38
C GLU A 331 -7.07 3.34 -26.85
N HIS A 332 -8.09 2.72 -27.46
CA HIS A 332 -9.50 2.84 -27.09
C HIS A 332 -9.97 1.77 -26.10
N ASN A 333 -9.06 1.00 -25.52
CA ASN A 333 -9.41 0.05 -24.47
C ASN A 333 -9.71 0.76 -23.15
N VAL A 334 -10.42 0.07 -22.27
CA VAL A 334 -10.60 0.52 -20.88
C VAL A 334 -9.24 0.82 -20.26
N ALA A 335 -9.11 2.02 -19.69
CA ALA A 335 -7.84 2.52 -19.16
C ALA A 335 -8.08 3.19 -17.81
N ALA A 336 -7.26 2.85 -16.82
CA ALA A 336 -7.23 3.56 -15.55
C ALA A 336 -5.97 4.42 -15.48
N TYR A 337 -6.14 5.70 -15.17
CA TYR A 337 -5.08 6.69 -15.10
C TYR A 337 -4.80 7.04 -13.65
N THR A 338 -3.55 6.92 -13.24
CA THR A 338 -3.07 7.43 -11.95
C THR A 338 -2.20 8.64 -12.23
N VAL A 339 -2.63 9.80 -11.77
CA VAL A 339 -1.95 11.09 -12.00
C VAL A 339 -1.11 11.42 -10.77
N LEU A 340 0.17 11.65 -11.00
CA LEU A 340 1.18 11.95 -9.98
C LEU A 340 1.64 13.40 -10.12
N ASP A 341 1.55 14.15 -9.04
CA ASP A 341 2.24 15.41 -8.84
C ASP A 341 3.66 15.12 -8.33
N THR A 342 4.67 15.68 -9.00
CA THR A 342 6.08 15.42 -8.74
C THR A 342 6.90 16.70 -8.81
N ALA A 343 8.14 16.66 -8.33
CA ALA A 343 9.07 17.79 -8.45
C ALA A 343 9.42 18.15 -9.91
N HIS A 344 9.16 17.25 -10.86
CA HIS A 344 9.43 17.42 -12.30
C HIS A 344 8.14 17.68 -13.11
N GLY A 345 7.05 18.06 -12.44
CA GLY A 345 5.74 18.23 -13.05
C GLY A 345 4.87 16.96 -12.98
N THR A 346 3.77 16.98 -13.72
CA THR A 346 2.80 15.89 -13.71
C THR A 346 3.34 14.66 -14.43
N VAL A 347 3.16 13.49 -13.83
CA VAL A 347 3.46 12.18 -14.43
C VAL A 347 2.21 11.33 -14.41
N VAL A 348 1.89 10.64 -15.50
CA VAL A 348 0.70 9.78 -15.56
C VAL A 348 1.09 8.35 -15.84
N VAL A 349 0.51 7.42 -15.08
CA VAL A 349 0.60 5.99 -15.34
C VAL A 349 -0.77 5.48 -15.77
N ALA A 350 -0.87 4.98 -17.01
CA ALA A 350 -2.08 4.40 -17.54
C ALA A 350 -1.99 2.87 -17.55
N GLN A 351 -2.89 2.21 -16.84
CA GLN A 351 -3.08 0.76 -16.92
C GLN A 351 -4.18 0.47 -17.94
N ARG A 352 -3.83 -0.16 -19.07
CA ARG A 352 -4.74 -0.38 -20.20
C ARG A 352 -5.06 -1.86 -20.37
N THR A 353 -6.34 -2.18 -20.47
CA THR A 353 -6.79 -3.57 -20.66
C THR A 353 -6.34 -4.11 -22.03
N GLY A 354 -6.38 -5.44 -22.15
CA GLY A 354 -6.22 -6.18 -23.39
C GLY A 354 -7.33 -7.21 -23.52
N LEU A 355 -7.18 -8.15 -24.46
CA LEU A 355 -8.23 -9.10 -24.85
C LEU A 355 -8.84 -9.90 -23.70
N ILE A 356 -8.02 -10.28 -22.72
CA ILE A 356 -8.44 -11.11 -21.58
C ILE A 356 -8.54 -10.26 -20.30
N ALA A 357 -7.82 -9.15 -20.22
CA ALA A 357 -7.83 -8.25 -19.08
C ALA A 357 -9.19 -7.58 -18.88
N ARG A 358 -9.88 -7.86 -17.78
CA ARG A 358 -11.16 -7.21 -17.45
C ARG A 358 -11.18 -6.45 -16.13
N ARG A 359 -10.07 -6.48 -15.40
CA ARG A 359 -10.00 -5.86 -14.08
C ARG A 359 -8.66 -5.16 -13.88
N ILE A 360 -8.76 -3.88 -13.62
CA ILE A 360 -7.68 -3.03 -13.12
C ILE A 360 -7.89 -2.90 -11.61
N VAL A 361 -6.83 -3.17 -10.85
CA VAL A 361 -6.83 -3.01 -9.39
C VAL A 361 -5.90 -1.85 -9.07
N GLN A 362 -6.49 -0.75 -8.62
CA GLN A 362 -5.76 0.38 -8.08
C GLN A 362 -5.74 0.30 -6.54
N ARG A 363 -4.61 0.66 -5.92
CA ARG A 363 -4.38 0.52 -4.47
C ARG A 363 -3.85 1.79 -3.79
N ALA A 364 -3.70 2.88 -4.54
CA ALA A 364 -3.04 4.10 -4.09
C ALA A 364 -4.03 5.28 -4.15
N PRO A 365 -4.87 5.50 -3.12
CA PRO A 365 -5.91 6.52 -3.18
C PRO A 365 -5.34 7.93 -3.45
N VAL A 366 -6.20 8.83 -3.92
CA VAL A 366 -5.84 10.26 -4.06
C VAL A 366 -5.35 10.78 -2.71
N GLY A 367 -4.25 11.55 -2.73
CA GLY A 367 -3.54 12.03 -1.56
C GLY A 367 -2.41 11.10 -1.07
N ALA A 368 -2.31 9.87 -1.58
CA ALA A 368 -1.20 8.97 -1.24
C ALA A 368 0.14 9.48 -1.77
N LEU A 369 1.21 9.26 -1.00
CA LEU A 369 2.59 9.47 -1.47
C LEU A 369 3.17 8.11 -1.88
N LEU A 370 3.68 8.04 -3.10
CA LEU A 370 4.31 6.85 -3.66
C LEU A 370 5.81 7.09 -3.79
N ALA A 371 6.60 6.13 -3.30
CA ALA A 371 8.02 6.09 -3.63
C ALA A 371 8.24 5.58 -5.05
N ARG A 372 9.36 5.93 -5.68
CA ARG A 372 9.78 5.30 -6.93
C ARG A 372 9.87 3.79 -6.75
N GLY A 373 9.34 3.03 -7.70
CA GLY A 373 9.30 1.56 -7.64
C GLY A 373 8.27 0.97 -6.66
N GLU A 374 7.49 1.80 -5.94
CA GLU A 374 6.44 1.33 -5.05
C GLU A 374 5.28 0.71 -5.83
N ARG A 375 4.77 -0.40 -5.32
CA ARG A 375 3.58 -1.09 -5.86
C ARG A 375 2.34 -0.23 -5.63
N PHE A 376 1.65 0.16 -6.70
CA PHE A 376 0.43 0.95 -6.61
C PHE A 376 -0.79 0.25 -7.20
N GLY A 377 -0.61 -0.84 -7.95
CA GLY A 377 -1.72 -1.51 -8.61
C GLY A 377 -1.36 -2.86 -9.23
N LEU A 378 -2.35 -3.44 -9.89
CA LEU A 378 -2.23 -4.68 -10.67
C LEU A 378 -3.23 -4.66 -11.81
N ILE A 379 -2.80 -5.04 -13.00
CA ILE A 379 -3.68 -5.28 -14.16
C ILE A 379 -3.51 -6.73 -14.61
N ARG A 380 -4.56 -7.42 -15.03
CA ARG A 380 -4.49 -8.87 -15.29
C ARG A 380 -4.50 -9.21 -16.78
N PHE A 381 -3.73 -10.19 -17.23
CA PHE A 381 -3.89 -10.93 -18.50
C PHE A 381 -3.67 -10.12 -19.79
N GLY A 382 -2.41 -10.03 -20.24
CA GLY A 382 -2.08 -9.58 -21.59
C GLY A 382 -2.45 -8.11 -21.82
N SER A 383 -1.91 -7.23 -20.99
CA SER A 383 -2.28 -5.83 -20.84
C SER A 383 -1.15 -4.88 -21.20
N ARG A 384 -1.41 -3.57 -21.18
CA ARG A 384 -0.40 -2.54 -21.45
C ARG A 384 -0.33 -1.56 -20.29
N THR A 385 0.87 -1.07 -19.99
CA THR A 385 1.07 0.03 -19.04
C THR A 385 1.87 1.13 -19.74
N ASP A 386 1.30 2.33 -19.76
CA ASP A 386 1.90 3.49 -20.41
C ASP A 386 2.35 4.49 -19.33
N VAL A 387 3.56 5.02 -19.47
CA VAL A 387 4.08 6.12 -18.63
C VAL A 387 4.14 7.37 -19.48
N TYR A 388 3.51 8.45 -19.01
CA TYR A 388 3.52 9.77 -19.63
C TYR A 388 4.35 10.71 -18.77
N LEU A 389 5.36 11.34 -19.37
CA LEU A 389 6.27 12.29 -18.75
C LEU A 389 6.19 13.63 -19.52
N PRO A 390 6.43 14.78 -18.88
CA PRO A 390 6.59 16.04 -19.59
C PRO A 390 7.74 15.93 -20.61
N ALA A 391 7.47 16.20 -21.89
CA ALA A 391 8.41 15.89 -22.97
C ALA A 391 9.64 16.81 -23.02
N ASP A 392 9.56 17.97 -22.37
CA ASP A 392 10.64 18.94 -22.17
C ASP A 392 11.54 18.60 -20.99
N ALA A 393 11.00 17.92 -19.97
CA ALA A 393 11.71 17.55 -18.76
C ALA A 393 12.33 16.15 -18.79
N ALA A 394 11.99 15.28 -19.74
CA ALA A 394 12.43 13.88 -19.76
C ALA A 394 13.01 13.40 -21.09
N ALA A 395 14.07 12.60 -21.02
CA ALA A 395 14.71 11.93 -22.15
C ALA A 395 14.55 10.40 -22.05
N PRO A 396 14.06 9.70 -23.09
CA PRO A 396 13.90 8.24 -23.07
C PRO A 396 15.26 7.53 -23.17
N LEU A 397 15.39 6.40 -22.48
CA LEU A 397 16.57 5.53 -22.50
C LEU A 397 16.31 4.14 -23.09
N VAL A 398 15.10 3.89 -23.57
CA VAL A 398 14.65 2.64 -24.18
C VAL A 398 13.97 2.90 -25.51
N GLY A 399 13.87 1.86 -26.35
CA GLY A 399 13.17 1.87 -27.62
C GLY A 399 12.23 0.68 -27.80
N PRO A 400 11.39 0.70 -28.86
CA PRO A 400 10.52 -0.43 -29.19
C PRO A 400 11.29 -1.75 -29.29
N GLY A 401 10.78 -2.80 -28.65
CA GLY A 401 11.38 -4.13 -28.62
C GLY A 401 12.17 -4.43 -27.35
N ASP A 402 12.61 -3.42 -26.60
CA ASP A 402 13.39 -3.59 -25.38
C ASP A 402 12.58 -4.30 -24.29
N LYS A 403 13.25 -5.18 -23.53
CA LYS A 403 12.67 -5.84 -22.36
C LYS A 403 12.96 -5.01 -21.11
N VAL A 404 11.92 -4.75 -20.33
CA VAL A 404 11.99 -3.94 -19.12
C VAL A 404 11.39 -4.69 -17.93
N VAL A 405 11.93 -4.41 -16.74
CA VAL A 405 11.47 -4.93 -15.46
C VAL A 405 10.95 -3.77 -14.64
N GLY A 406 9.69 -3.82 -14.22
CA GLY A 406 9.02 -2.74 -13.50
C GLY A 406 9.76 -2.37 -12.21
N GLY A 407 9.87 -1.10 -11.87
CA GLY A 407 10.58 -0.65 -10.66
C GLY A 407 12.10 -0.78 -10.70
N SER A 408 12.70 -1.43 -11.71
CA SER A 408 14.15 -1.67 -11.78
C SER A 408 14.79 -1.14 -13.07
N SER A 409 14.21 -1.42 -14.24
CA SER A 409 14.74 -0.90 -15.51
C SER A 409 14.49 0.60 -15.59
N VAL A 410 15.55 1.39 -15.82
CA VAL A 410 15.43 2.83 -16.09
C VAL A 410 14.97 3.01 -17.54
N ILE A 411 13.82 3.65 -17.74
CA ILE A 411 13.21 3.85 -19.07
C ILE A 411 13.38 5.29 -19.58
N ALA A 412 13.62 6.23 -18.68
CA ALA A 412 13.90 7.63 -19.00
C ALA A 412 14.71 8.27 -17.87
N ARG A 413 15.26 9.45 -18.14
CA ARG A 413 15.85 10.33 -17.14
C ARG A 413 15.26 11.72 -17.22
N TRP A 414 15.15 12.37 -16.06
CA TRP A 414 14.92 13.80 -15.98
C TRP A 414 16.15 14.54 -16.53
N SER A 415 15.90 15.55 -17.36
CA SER A 415 16.90 16.40 -18.03
C SER A 415 17.52 17.43 -17.10
#